data_AF-A0A955BRI7-F1
#
_entry.id   AF-A0A955BRI7-F1
#
_cell.length_a   1.000
_cell.length_b   1.000
_cell.length_c   1.000
_cell.angle_alpha   90.00
_cell.angle_beta   90.00
_cell.angle_gamma   90.00
#
_symmetry.space_group_name_H-M   'P 1'
#
loop_
_entity.id
_entity.type
_entity.pdbx_description
1 polymer ?
#
loop_
_entity_poly.entity_id
_entity_poly.type
_entity_poly.pdbx_seq_one_letter_code
_entity_poly.pdbx_strand_id
1 'polypeptide(L)'
;MRRMLSAAAVMALATWGWGTSALGVTSIGSLSNFDVVNDTGGTCEGFEIELEGVHSSDVSSTFGAPYNRFGDPVKEDTPTGVIVRWSAKWDPNTSSYDTATPLAPAGISPGGHDCYLGGPIGDYLNSGCEHFGISLRASQTATTYRWLVADPNNPGSLIGGAGVPLPAPLFSQPAPQPGVPPAPVQAMIEAPREPGDQREFGDAYWAKLIKTHVNSQDDLELDDLFVGDPNDPNVMGMFNPEDEDEPAEIEWFLIQDRLNGQPGENELGQELAAGADDKGVAFRFEFFNYTGPFDAENHEALPDGDIPLPEELGSYIGAQMAGVNLFNAVPEPATCGLAVLGLIALARRRR
;
A
#
# COMPACT_ATOMS: atom_id res chain seq x y z
N MET A 1 31.83 53.29 -55.21
CA MET A 1 31.10 52.07 -55.65
C MET A 1 32.17 51.10 -56.16
N ARG A 2 32.43 49.88 -55.68
CA ARG A 2 31.68 48.83 -54.97
C ARG A 2 32.68 48.11 -54.02
N ARG A 3 32.46 48.12 -52.70
CA ARG A 3 32.09 46.98 -51.81
C ARG A 3 32.87 45.67 -52.01
N MET A 4 33.67 45.37 -50.98
CA MET A 4 34.27 44.08 -50.63
C MET A 4 33.20 43.02 -50.37
N LEU A 5 33.48 41.76 -50.69
CA LEU A 5 32.76 40.58 -50.20
C LEU A 5 33.79 39.50 -49.88
N SER A 6 34.08 39.36 -48.58
CA SER A 6 34.76 38.21 -47.98
C SER A 6 33.72 37.11 -47.77
N ALA A 7 33.98 35.91 -48.29
CA ALA A 7 33.14 34.74 -48.04
C ALA A 7 33.51 34.14 -46.66
N ALA A 8 32.60 34.23 -45.70
CA ALA A 8 32.68 33.50 -44.43
C ALA A 8 31.94 32.16 -44.60
N ALA A 9 32.65 31.06 -44.42
CA ALA A 9 32.07 29.72 -44.34
C ALA A 9 31.49 29.51 -42.94
N VAL A 10 30.16 29.34 -42.85
CA VAL A 10 29.47 28.93 -41.63
C VAL A 10 29.56 27.41 -41.52
N MET A 11 30.34 26.90 -40.56
CA MET A 11 30.27 25.49 -40.14
C MET A 11 29.06 25.32 -39.22
N ALA A 12 28.06 24.56 -39.67
CA ALA A 12 26.97 24.10 -38.83
C ALA A 12 27.47 22.99 -37.90
N LEU A 13 27.59 23.28 -36.59
CA LEU A 13 27.73 22.22 -35.59
C LEU A 13 26.39 21.48 -35.48
N ALA A 14 26.37 20.22 -35.92
CA ALA A 14 25.31 19.29 -35.57
C ALA A 14 25.43 18.97 -34.08
N THR A 15 24.59 19.59 -33.25
CA THR A 15 24.36 19.18 -31.87
C THR A 15 23.69 17.81 -31.89
N TRP A 16 24.42 16.76 -31.57
CA TRP A 16 23.83 15.48 -31.18
C TRP A 16 23.08 15.71 -29.86
N GLY A 17 21.77 15.87 -29.96
CA GLY A 17 20.89 15.78 -28.80
C GLY A 17 21.05 14.39 -28.20
N TRP A 18 21.70 14.31 -27.05
CA TRP A 18 21.57 13.14 -26.20
C TRP A 18 20.12 13.11 -25.77
N GLY A 19 19.35 12.17 -26.33
CA GLY A 19 18.03 11.86 -25.81
C GLY A 19 18.21 11.47 -24.36
N THR A 20 17.69 12.28 -23.45
CA THR A 20 17.43 11.87 -22.08
C THR A 20 16.45 10.71 -22.17
N SER A 21 16.93 9.48 -22.03
CA SER A 21 16.05 8.35 -21.77
C SER A 21 15.29 8.69 -20.49
N ALA A 22 13.96 8.76 -20.57
CA ALA A 22 13.13 8.81 -19.38
C ALA A 22 13.49 7.59 -18.53
N LEU A 23 13.83 7.82 -17.27
CA LEU A 23 14.15 6.74 -16.34
C LEU A 23 12.88 5.94 -16.11
N GLY A 24 12.95 4.62 -16.31
CA GLY A 24 11.84 3.73 -16.01
C GLY A 24 11.58 3.75 -14.51
N VAL A 25 10.34 4.00 -14.12
CA VAL A 25 9.84 3.66 -12.80
C VAL A 25 9.69 2.14 -12.77
N THR A 26 10.33 1.50 -11.80
CA THR A 26 10.14 0.08 -11.51
C THR A 26 9.15 -0.02 -10.36
N SER A 27 7.95 -0.54 -10.65
CA SER A 27 7.02 -0.92 -9.61
C SER A 27 7.39 -2.34 -9.15
N ILE A 28 7.45 -2.54 -7.83
CA ILE A 28 7.81 -3.82 -7.20
C ILE A 28 6.61 -4.32 -6.39
N GLY A 29 6.48 -5.63 -6.21
CA GLY A 29 5.42 -6.19 -5.38
C GLY A 29 5.41 -5.60 -3.96
N SER A 30 4.22 -5.32 -3.46
CA SER A 30 4.00 -4.71 -2.15
C SER A 30 3.58 -5.75 -1.11
N LEU A 31 3.78 -5.40 0.16
CA LEU A 31 3.22 -6.09 1.31
C LEU A 31 2.14 -5.21 1.91
N SER A 32 1.03 -5.81 2.30
CA SER A 32 -0.07 -5.14 3.00
C SER A 32 -0.62 -6.10 4.06
N ASN A 33 -0.71 -5.62 5.29
CA ASN A 33 -1.24 -6.33 6.43
C ASN A 33 -2.12 -5.36 7.21
N PHE A 34 -3.38 -5.71 7.46
CA PHE A 34 -4.37 -4.74 7.90
C PHE A 34 -5.49 -5.36 8.72
N ASP A 35 -6.00 -4.55 9.64
CA ASP A 35 -7.28 -4.79 10.29
C ASP A 35 -8.38 -4.01 9.57
N VAL A 36 -9.53 -4.65 9.41
CA VAL A 36 -10.74 -4.06 8.83
C VAL A 36 -11.92 -4.27 9.75
N VAL A 37 -12.73 -3.22 9.91
CA VAL A 37 -13.94 -3.24 10.73
C VAL A 37 -15.15 -3.59 9.86
N ASN A 38 -16.02 -4.47 10.35
CA ASN A 38 -17.33 -4.70 9.76
C ASN A 38 -18.31 -3.66 10.30
N ASP A 39 -18.59 -2.64 9.50
CA ASP A 39 -19.56 -1.57 9.75
C ASP A 39 -20.79 -1.66 8.82
N THR A 40 -20.98 -2.79 8.14
CA THR A 40 -21.98 -2.98 7.06
C THR A 40 -23.44 -3.06 7.54
N GLY A 41 -23.68 -2.99 8.86
CA GLY A 41 -24.99 -3.12 9.48
C GLY A 41 -25.47 -4.56 9.70
N GLY A 42 -24.68 -5.57 9.34
CA GLY A 42 -25.03 -6.99 9.48
C GLY A 42 -23.80 -7.88 9.70
N THR A 43 -23.99 -9.19 9.62
CA THR A 43 -22.88 -10.16 9.59
C THR A 43 -22.28 -10.22 8.20
N CYS A 44 -20.99 -10.55 8.13
CA CYS A 44 -20.30 -10.83 6.88
C CYS A 44 -19.66 -12.23 6.93
N GLU A 45 -19.90 -13.03 5.90
CA GLU A 45 -19.49 -14.44 5.83
C GLU A 45 -18.17 -14.63 5.06
N GLY A 46 -17.44 -13.56 4.80
CA GLY A 46 -16.13 -13.61 4.17
C GLY A 46 -15.64 -12.23 3.78
N PHE A 47 -14.50 -12.20 3.11
CA PHE A 47 -13.86 -10.99 2.63
C PHE A 47 -13.10 -11.29 1.34
N GLU A 48 -13.01 -10.31 0.46
CA GLU A 48 -12.17 -10.42 -0.73
C GLU A 48 -11.35 -9.17 -0.99
N ILE A 49 -10.16 -9.42 -1.54
CA ILE A 49 -9.27 -8.42 -2.10
C ILE A 49 -9.22 -8.67 -3.61
N GLU A 50 -9.69 -7.71 -4.38
CA GLU A 50 -9.51 -7.69 -5.83
C GLU A 50 -8.29 -6.82 -6.16
N LEU A 51 -7.35 -7.39 -6.91
CA LEU A 51 -6.13 -6.73 -7.34
C LEU A 51 -6.08 -6.71 -8.86
N GLU A 52 -5.92 -5.54 -9.46
CA GLU A 52 -5.77 -5.39 -10.90
C GLU A 52 -4.29 -5.39 -11.32
N GLY A 53 -4.00 -5.85 -12.53
CA GLY A 53 -2.65 -5.79 -13.12
C GLY A 53 -1.68 -6.88 -12.64
N VAL A 54 -2.11 -7.77 -11.75
CA VAL A 54 -1.33 -8.90 -11.21
C VAL A 54 -2.10 -10.21 -11.28
N HIS A 55 -1.40 -11.33 -11.21
CA HIS A 55 -2.00 -12.67 -11.24
C HIS A 55 -1.84 -13.40 -9.89
N SER A 56 -2.58 -14.50 -9.72
CA SER A 56 -2.53 -15.37 -8.56
C SER A 56 -1.11 -15.88 -8.25
N SER A 57 -0.27 -16.07 -9.28
CA SER A 57 1.14 -16.43 -9.14
C SER A 57 2.01 -15.34 -8.53
N ASP A 58 1.59 -14.08 -8.62
CA ASP A 58 2.29 -12.94 -8.04
C ASP A 58 1.99 -12.79 -6.54
N VAL A 59 0.91 -13.39 -6.04
CA VAL A 59 0.57 -13.41 -4.61
C VAL A 59 1.45 -14.45 -3.89
N SER A 60 2.56 -14.02 -3.32
CA SER A 60 3.56 -14.88 -2.66
C SER A 60 3.09 -15.42 -1.31
N SER A 61 2.38 -14.60 -0.54
CA SER A 61 1.95 -14.92 0.83
C SER A 61 0.58 -14.31 1.11
N THR A 62 -0.16 -14.91 2.05
CA THR A 62 -1.47 -14.44 2.51
C THR A 62 -1.63 -14.72 4.00
N PHE A 63 -2.24 -13.82 4.75
CA PHE A 63 -2.68 -14.10 6.11
C PHE A 63 -3.85 -15.09 6.10
N GLY A 64 -3.89 -16.05 7.02
CA GLY A 64 -4.84 -17.16 6.94
C GLY A 64 -4.87 -18.07 8.16
N ALA A 65 -5.07 -19.37 7.92
CA ALA A 65 -5.16 -20.36 8.99
C ALA A 65 -3.81 -20.49 9.74
N PRO A 66 -3.82 -20.76 11.07
CA PRO A 66 -4.99 -20.96 11.93
C PRO A 66 -5.57 -19.67 12.53
N TYR A 67 -5.07 -18.49 12.14
CA TYR A 67 -5.32 -17.24 12.84
C TYR A 67 -6.56 -16.48 12.34
N ASN A 68 -6.96 -16.67 11.09
CA ASN A 68 -8.20 -16.09 10.55
C ASN A 68 -9.39 -17.06 10.69
N ARG A 69 -10.58 -16.58 11.09
CA ARG A 69 -11.78 -17.41 11.27
C ARG A 69 -12.25 -18.10 9.99
N PHE A 70 -11.96 -17.53 8.83
CA PHE A 70 -12.30 -18.09 7.52
C PHE A 70 -11.24 -19.07 7.00
N GLY A 71 -10.09 -19.16 7.65
CA GLY A 71 -8.96 -20.00 7.24
C GLY A 71 -8.12 -19.38 6.12
N ASP A 72 -7.55 -20.22 5.26
CA ASP A 72 -6.75 -19.78 4.12
C ASP A 72 -7.63 -19.31 2.95
N PRO A 73 -7.21 -18.27 2.20
CA PRO A 73 -7.96 -17.79 1.07
C PRO A 73 -7.80 -18.69 -0.16
N VAL A 74 -8.77 -18.55 -1.07
CA VAL A 74 -8.64 -19.01 -2.46
C VAL A 74 -8.21 -17.84 -3.34
N LYS A 75 -7.28 -18.09 -4.27
CA LYS A 75 -6.79 -17.11 -5.24
C LYS A 75 -7.35 -17.47 -6.61
N GLU A 76 -8.14 -16.59 -7.20
CA GLU A 76 -8.80 -16.80 -8.49
C GLU A 76 -8.40 -15.72 -9.47
N ASP A 77 -7.70 -16.09 -10.55
CA ASP A 77 -7.38 -15.16 -11.63
C ASP A 77 -8.65 -14.68 -12.34
N THR A 78 -8.69 -13.38 -12.62
CA THR A 78 -9.73 -12.71 -13.41
C THR A 78 -9.13 -12.23 -14.75
N PRO A 79 -9.96 -11.75 -15.70
CA PRO A 79 -9.43 -11.17 -16.93
C PRO A 79 -8.51 -9.96 -16.74
N THR A 80 -8.64 -9.24 -15.63
CA THR A 80 -7.91 -7.99 -15.34
C THR A 80 -6.93 -8.12 -14.18
N GLY A 81 -6.94 -9.24 -13.45
CA GLY A 81 -6.20 -9.35 -12.21
C GLY A 81 -6.40 -10.66 -11.45
N VAL A 82 -6.51 -10.57 -10.13
CA VAL A 82 -6.78 -11.70 -9.23
C VAL A 82 -7.70 -11.29 -8.09
N ILE A 83 -8.59 -12.20 -7.68
CA ILE A 83 -9.36 -12.11 -6.44
C ILE A 83 -8.74 -13.05 -5.41
N VAL A 84 -8.40 -12.53 -4.24
CA VAL A 84 -7.99 -13.31 -3.05
C VAL A 84 -9.16 -13.31 -2.07
N ARG A 85 -9.77 -14.47 -1.85
CA ARG A 85 -11.06 -14.61 -1.17
C ARG A 85 -10.97 -15.51 0.06
N TRP A 86 -11.33 -14.96 1.22
CA TRP A 86 -11.60 -15.67 2.46
C TRP A 86 -13.10 -15.90 2.59
N SER A 87 -13.55 -17.11 2.92
CA SER A 87 -14.98 -17.43 2.96
C SER A 87 -15.32 -18.43 4.05
N ALA A 88 -16.42 -18.18 4.74
CA ALA A 88 -17.07 -19.14 5.61
C ALA A 88 -17.58 -20.34 4.79
N LYS A 89 -17.70 -21.49 5.44
CA LYS A 89 -18.19 -22.71 4.79
C LYS A 89 -19.68 -22.86 5.06
N TRP A 90 -20.41 -23.19 4.00
CA TRP A 90 -21.82 -23.52 4.09
C TRP A 90 -22.03 -24.95 4.63
N ASP A 91 -22.82 -25.09 5.70
CA ASP A 91 -23.32 -26.39 6.17
C ASP A 91 -24.75 -26.64 5.65
N PRO A 92 -24.93 -27.58 4.70
CA PRO A 92 -26.25 -27.89 4.16
C PRO A 92 -27.19 -28.58 5.18
N ASN A 93 -26.66 -29.13 6.28
CA ASN A 93 -27.49 -29.78 7.30
C ASN A 93 -28.21 -28.77 8.20
N THR A 94 -27.54 -27.65 8.51
CA THR A 94 -28.09 -26.55 9.33
C THR A 94 -28.63 -25.41 8.47
N SER A 95 -28.37 -25.42 7.16
CA SER A 95 -28.70 -24.32 6.25
C SER A 95 -28.10 -22.98 6.73
N SER A 96 -26.84 -23.00 7.15
CA SER A 96 -26.13 -21.83 7.65
C SER A 96 -24.64 -21.88 7.29
N TYR A 97 -23.99 -20.72 7.31
CA TYR A 97 -22.53 -20.65 7.34
C TYR A 97 -22.01 -21.05 8.72
N ASP A 98 -20.80 -21.63 8.76
CA ASP A 98 -20.15 -22.09 9.99
C ASP A 98 -19.58 -20.96 10.84
N THR A 99 -19.32 -19.80 10.23
CA THR A 99 -18.81 -18.60 10.90
C THR A 99 -19.25 -17.33 10.15
N ALA A 100 -19.18 -16.20 10.83
CA ALA A 100 -19.32 -14.87 10.25
C ALA A 100 -18.62 -13.84 11.15
N THR A 101 -18.21 -12.72 10.56
CA THR A 101 -17.77 -11.53 11.28
C THR A 101 -19.03 -10.76 11.70
N PRO A 102 -19.26 -10.52 13.00
CA PRO A 102 -20.41 -9.75 13.46
C PRO A 102 -20.26 -8.27 13.13
N LEU A 103 -21.35 -7.51 13.23
CA LEU A 103 -21.28 -6.05 13.21
C LEU A 103 -20.42 -5.56 14.37
N ALA A 104 -19.47 -4.69 14.08
CA ALA A 104 -18.58 -4.14 15.08
C ALA A 104 -19.32 -3.28 16.12
N PRO A 105 -18.92 -3.34 17.40
CA PRO A 105 -19.33 -2.36 18.39
C PRO A 105 -18.89 -0.94 18.00
N ALA A 106 -19.66 0.06 18.41
CA ALA A 106 -19.29 1.45 18.19
C ALA A 106 -17.96 1.80 18.86
N GLY A 107 -17.08 2.50 18.14
CA GLY A 107 -15.81 3.01 18.67
C GLY A 107 -14.67 1.99 18.73
N ILE A 108 -14.80 0.82 18.08
CA ILE A 108 -13.66 -0.06 17.89
C ILE A 108 -12.58 0.64 17.05
N SER A 109 -11.31 0.48 17.43
CA SER A 109 -10.17 1.09 16.75
C SER A 109 -8.94 0.19 16.92
N PRO A 110 -8.84 -0.91 16.15
CA PRO A 110 -7.71 -1.81 16.24
C PRO A 110 -6.41 -1.14 15.75
N GLY A 111 -5.28 -1.65 16.21
CA GLY A 111 -3.93 -1.16 15.92
C GLY A 111 -3.36 -1.57 14.57
N GLY A 112 -4.10 -2.35 13.76
CA GLY A 112 -3.68 -2.81 12.44
C GLY A 112 -3.27 -4.28 12.42
N HIS A 113 -2.86 -4.85 13.56
CA HIS A 113 -2.58 -6.27 13.75
C HIS A 113 -3.19 -6.80 15.06
N ASP A 114 -4.47 -6.54 15.28
CA ASP A 114 -5.16 -6.94 16.51
C ASP A 114 -6.23 -8.01 16.25
N CYS A 115 -6.81 -8.01 15.05
CA CYS A 115 -8.08 -8.66 14.76
C CYS A 115 -7.92 -10.10 14.22
N TYR A 116 -7.23 -10.95 14.98
CA TYR A 116 -7.07 -12.36 14.66
C TYR A 116 -7.24 -13.27 15.88
N LEU A 117 -7.34 -14.58 15.64
CA LEU A 117 -7.51 -15.57 16.69
C LEU A 117 -6.27 -15.61 17.61
N GLY A 118 -6.47 -15.20 18.86
CA GLY A 118 -5.40 -15.05 19.84
C GLY A 118 -4.67 -13.71 19.75
N GLY A 119 -5.17 -12.77 18.96
CA GLY A 119 -4.60 -11.43 18.82
C GLY A 119 -4.94 -10.48 19.97
N PRO A 120 -4.23 -9.33 20.04
CA PRO A 120 -4.36 -8.32 21.10
C PRO A 120 -5.77 -7.76 21.34
N ILE A 121 -6.68 -7.85 20.37
CA ILE A 121 -8.07 -7.37 20.53
C ILE A 121 -8.82 -8.10 21.65
N GLY A 122 -8.36 -9.30 22.04
CA GLY A 122 -8.89 -10.09 23.15
C GLY A 122 -10.19 -10.84 22.85
N ASP A 123 -11.23 -10.14 22.38
CA ASP A 123 -12.53 -10.73 22.02
C ASP A 123 -12.74 -10.80 20.50
N TYR A 124 -11.76 -11.36 19.80
CA TYR A 124 -11.76 -11.44 18.32
C TYR A 124 -13.08 -11.98 17.75
N LEU A 125 -13.65 -13.03 18.34
CA LEU A 125 -14.86 -13.66 17.80
C LEU A 125 -16.07 -12.69 17.77
N ASN A 126 -16.15 -11.75 18.72
CA ASN A 126 -17.25 -10.78 18.84
C ASN A 126 -16.85 -9.33 18.52
N SER A 127 -15.59 -9.06 18.18
CA SER A 127 -15.08 -7.70 17.94
C SER A 127 -15.70 -7.06 16.69
N GLY A 128 -16.14 -7.88 15.73
CA GLY A 128 -16.59 -7.41 14.42
C GLY A 128 -15.47 -6.80 13.57
N CYS A 129 -14.21 -7.14 13.86
CA CYS A 129 -13.08 -6.81 13.01
C CYS A 129 -12.34 -8.08 12.58
N GLU A 130 -11.62 -7.99 11.47
CA GLU A 130 -10.82 -9.07 10.91
C GLU A 130 -9.44 -8.57 10.50
N HIS A 131 -8.47 -9.48 10.52
CA HIS A 131 -7.13 -9.25 10.03
C HIS A 131 -6.91 -9.99 8.71
N PHE A 132 -6.41 -9.26 7.71
CA PHE A 132 -6.07 -9.78 6.39
C PHE A 132 -4.72 -9.23 5.96
N GLY A 133 -4.06 -9.96 5.07
CA GLY A 133 -2.79 -9.51 4.53
C GLY A 133 -2.37 -10.33 3.33
N ILE A 134 -1.58 -9.70 2.48
CA ILE A 134 -1.01 -10.29 1.27
C ILE A 134 0.41 -9.76 1.03
N SER A 135 1.22 -10.57 0.35
CA SER A 135 2.46 -10.12 -0.26
C SER A 135 2.41 -10.37 -1.75
N LEU A 136 2.87 -9.40 -2.53
CA LEU A 136 2.94 -9.46 -3.98
C LEU A 136 4.40 -9.51 -4.44
N ARG A 137 4.62 -10.13 -5.59
CA ARG A 137 5.90 -10.15 -6.31
C ARG A 137 5.95 -9.13 -7.46
N ALA A 138 4.81 -8.60 -7.84
CA ALA A 138 4.62 -7.58 -8.87
C ALA A 138 3.62 -6.53 -8.38
N SER A 139 3.67 -5.33 -8.93
CA SER A 139 2.75 -4.28 -8.49
C SER A 139 1.41 -4.38 -9.19
N GLN A 140 0.38 -4.30 -8.36
CA GLN A 140 -0.98 -4.05 -8.72
C GLN A 140 -1.17 -2.62 -9.24
N THR A 141 -2.18 -2.43 -10.10
CA THR A 141 -2.60 -1.11 -10.58
C THR A 141 -3.78 -0.54 -9.82
N ALA A 142 -4.53 -1.40 -9.12
CA ALA A 142 -5.64 -1.03 -8.25
C ALA A 142 -5.88 -2.13 -7.21
N THR A 143 -6.44 -1.74 -6.06
CA THR A 143 -6.89 -2.68 -5.02
C THR A 143 -8.31 -2.31 -4.61
N THR A 144 -9.21 -3.29 -4.54
CA THR A 144 -10.57 -3.11 -4.04
C THR A 144 -10.87 -4.14 -2.95
N TYR A 145 -11.47 -3.68 -1.86
CA TYR A 145 -11.83 -4.50 -0.72
C TYR A 145 -13.35 -4.63 -0.59
N ARG A 146 -13.85 -5.85 -0.35
CA ARG A 146 -15.28 -6.08 -0.16
C ARG A 146 -15.53 -7.12 0.93
N TRP A 147 -16.47 -6.81 1.80
CA TRP A 147 -17.11 -7.84 2.63
C TRP A 147 -17.94 -8.75 1.74
N LEU A 148 -18.03 -10.04 2.09
CA LEU A 148 -18.91 -11.00 1.45
C LEU A 148 -20.11 -11.26 2.34
N VAL A 149 -21.28 -11.34 1.71
CA VAL A 149 -22.55 -11.66 2.37
C VAL A 149 -23.24 -12.83 1.69
N ALA A 150 -24.05 -13.56 2.45
CA ALA A 150 -24.91 -14.61 1.91
C ALA A 150 -25.80 -14.10 0.77
N ASP A 151 -25.83 -14.82 -0.36
CA ASP A 151 -26.78 -14.55 -1.44
C ASP A 151 -28.20 -14.94 -1.00
N PRO A 152 -29.14 -13.98 -0.88
CA PRO A 152 -30.50 -14.28 -0.43
C PRO A 152 -31.29 -15.16 -1.42
N ASN A 153 -30.85 -15.24 -2.67
CA ASN A 153 -31.51 -16.02 -3.72
C ASN A 153 -30.87 -17.40 -3.94
N ASN A 154 -29.63 -17.59 -3.51
CA ASN A 154 -28.87 -18.81 -3.75
C ASN A 154 -28.20 -19.30 -2.45
N PRO A 155 -28.90 -20.07 -1.61
CA PRO A 155 -28.35 -20.59 -0.35
C PRO A 155 -27.02 -21.31 -0.54
N GLY A 156 -26.04 -20.97 0.30
CA GLY A 156 -24.67 -21.48 0.21
C GLY A 156 -23.77 -20.78 -0.81
N SER A 157 -24.25 -19.72 -1.47
CA SER A 157 -23.42 -18.82 -2.28
C SER A 157 -23.18 -17.50 -1.56
N LEU A 158 -22.00 -16.91 -1.79
CA LEU A 158 -21.62 -15.58 -1.31
C LEU A 158 -21.62 -14.61 -2.49
N ILE A 159 -22.02 -13.37 -2.22
CA ILE A 159 -21.94 -12.24 -3.15
C ILE A 159 -21.17 -11.09 -2.50
N GLY A 160 -20.64 -10.19 -3.33
CA GLY A 160 -20.05 -8.94 -2.86
C GLY A 160 -21.08 -8.11 -2.10
N GLY A 161 -20.78 -7.79 -0.85
CA GLY A 161 -21.54 -6.87 -0.01
C GLY A 161 -21.07 -5.43 -0.20
N ALA A 162 -21.14 -4.65 0.88
CA ALA A 162 -20.61 -3.28 0.87
C ALA A 162 -19.10 -3.28 0.59
N GLY A 163 -18.66 -2.33 -0.25
CA GLY A 163 -17.25 -2.04 -0.42
C GLY A 163 -16.65 -1.49 0.86
N VAL A 164 -15.40 -1.83 1.13
CA VAL A 164 -14.65 -1.25 2.25
C VAL A 164 -13.82 -0.09 1.72
N PRO A 165 -14.06 1.15 2.18
CA PRO A 165 -13.33 2.32 1.73
C PRO A 165 -11.97 2.43 2.43
N LEU A 166 -11.20 1.33 2.42
CA LEU A 166 -9.84 1.28 2.97
C LEU A 166 -8.85 1.56 1.83
N PRO A 167 -8.14 2.70 1.84
CA PRO A 167 -7.13 2.99 0.83
C PRO A 167 -5.99 1.97 0.85
N ALA A 168 -5.54 1.52 -0.32
CA ALA A 168 -4.36 0.67 -0.46
C ALA A 168 -3.22 1.45 -1.09
N PRO A 169 -2.00 1.41 -0.51
CA PRO A 169 -0.87 2.12 -1.09
C PRO A 169 -0.33 1.45 -2.35
N LEU A 170 0.02 2.28 -3.33
CA LEU A 170 0.74 1.93 -4.53
C LEU A 170 2.19 2.39 -4.40
N PHE A 171 3.14 1.48 -4.65
CA PHE A 171 4.56 1.75 -4.52
C PHE A 171 5.24 1.93 -5.87
N SER A 172 6.10 2.94 -5.94
CA SER A 172 6.90 3.29 -7.11
C SER A 172 8.35 3.52 -6.68
N GLN A 173 9.29 2.78 -7.26
CA GLN A 173 10.72 3.00 -7.05
C GLN A 173 11.39 3.40 -8.38
N PRO A 174 12.06 4.55 -8.47
CA PRO A 174 12.85 4.90 -9.65
C PRO A 174 13.94 3.86 -9.91
N ALA A 175 14.20 3.52 -11.18
CA ALA A 175 15.27 2.59 -11.51
C ALA A 175 16.64 3.07 -10.97
N PRO A 176 17.45 2.18 -10.36
CA PRO A 176 18.75 2.56 -9.84
C PRO A 176 19.66 3.11 -10.94
N GLN A 177 20.34 4.23 -10.67
CA GLN A 177 21.29 4.84 -11.59
C GLN A 177 22.74 4.68 -11.10
N PRO A 178 23.69 4.28 -11.99
CA PRO A 178 25.10 4.18 -11.60
C PRO A 178 25.68 5.51 -11.12
N GLY A 179 26.25 5.51 -9.92
CA GLY A 179 26.93 6.68 -9.34
C GLY A 179 26.01 7.77 -8.80
N VAL A 180 24.69 7.52 -8.75
CA VAL A 180 23.70 8.38 -8.10
C VAL A 180 23.22 7.68 -6.82
N PRO A 181 23.05 8.39 -5.69
CA PRO A 181 22.41 7.82 -4.52
C PRO A 181 21.03 7.25 -4.86
N PRO A 182 20.56 6.19 -4.15
CA PRO A 182 19.20 5.69 -4.32
C PRO A 182 18.18 6.82 -4.18
N ALA A 183 17.25 6.90 -5.13
CA ALA A 183 16.10 7.80 -5.01
C ALA A 183 15.11 7.24 -3.99
N PRO A 184 14.35 8.10 -3.27
CA PRO A 184 13.33 7.64 -2.34
C PRO A 184 12.26 6.81 -3.06
N VAL A 185 11.67 5.87 -2.34
CA VAL A 185 10.46 5.17 -2.78
C VAL A 185 9.29 6.11 -2.63
N GLN A 186 8.41 6.14 -3.62
CA GLN A 186 7.14 6.85 -3.54
C GLN A 186 6.05 5.87 -3.15
N ALA A 187 5.36 6.19 -2.05
CA ALA A 187 4.12 5.54 -1.65
C ALA A 187 2.96 6.49 -1.97
N MET A 188 2.08 6.05 -2.86
CA MET A 188 0.93 6.81 -3.29
C MET A 188 -0.33 6.19 -2.72
N ILE A 189 -1.12 6.98 -2.00
CA ILE A 189 -2.41 6.56 -1.46
C ILE A 189 -3.48 7.37 -2.15
N GLU A 190 -4.35 6.65 -2.84
CA GLU A 190 -5.52 7.18 -3.51
C GLU A 190 -6.74 6.98 -2.61
N ALA A 191 -7.64 7.96 -2.58
CA ALA A 191 -8.93 7.76 -1.96
C ALA A 191 -9.71 6.66 -2.73
N PRO A 192 -10.51 5.84 -2.04
CA PRO A 192 -11.30 4.80 -2.68
C PRO A 192 -12.25 5.42 -3.72
N ARG A 193 -12.27 4.86 -4.93
CA ARG A 193 -13.19 5.28 -5.98
C ARG A 193 -14.56 4.64 -5.79
N GLU A 194 -15.60 5.44 -5.63
CA GLU A 194 -16.98 4.95 -5.62
C GLU A 194 -17.52 4.76 -7.06
N PRO A 195 -17.86 3.52 -7.47
CA PRO A 195 -18.36 3.28 -8.82
C PRO A 195 -19.74 3.91 -9.05
N GLY A 196 -19.86 4.69 -10.14
CA GLY A 196 -21.14 5.25 -10.59
C GLY A 196 -21.53 6.58 -9.94
N ASP A 197 -20.65 7.14 -9.11
CA ASP A 197 -20.80 8.50 -8.61
C ASP A 197 -20.66 9.53 -9.75
N GLN A 198 -21.53 10.53 -9.74
CA GLN A 198 -21.55 11.63 -10.72
C GLN A 198 -21.12 12.98 -10.11
N ARG A 199 -20.78 13.00 -8.83
CA ARG A 199 -20.18 14.17 -8.16
C ARG A 199 -18.81 14.49 -8.80
N GLU A 200 -18.33 15.72 -8.63
CA GLU A 200 -16.97 16.04 -9.06
C GLU A 200 -15.94 15.42 -8.11
N PHE A 201 -16.26 15.43 -6.82
CA PHE A 201 -15.47 14.80 -5.77
C PHE A 201 -16.28 13.69 -5.08
N GLY A 202 -15.62 12.58 -4.77
CA GLY A 202 -16.19 11.48 -4.00
C GLY A 202 -16.32 11.80 -2.52
N ASP A 203 -16.47 10.76 -1.69
CA ASP A 203 -16.36 10.91 -0.24
C ASP A 203 -14.90 11.16 0.16
N ALA A 204 -14.71 11.85 1.30
CA ALA A 204 -13.40 12.20 1.82
C ALA A 204 -13.04 11.38 3.07
N TYR A 205 -11.74 11.20 3.29
CA TYR A 205 -11.22 10.39 4.36
C TYR A 205 -10.02 11.07 5.03
N TRP A 206 -9.91 10.91 6.34
CA TRP A 206 -8.70 11.25 7.06
C TRP A 206 -7.75 10.07 7.05
N ALA A 207 -6.52 10.30 6.60
CA ALA A 207 -5.42 9.37 6.68
C ALA A 207 -4.42 9.88 7.73
N LYS A 208 -4.19 9.08 8.76
CA LYS A 208 -3.17 9.33 9.78
C LYS A 208 -1.95 8.47 9.48
N LEU A 209 -0.88 9.11 9.03
CA LEU A 209 0.41 8.48 8.89
C LEU A 209 1.11 8.43 10.25
N ILE A 210 1.46 7.23 10.67
CA ILE A 210 2.34 7.01 11.82
C ILE A 210 3.73 6.71 11.24
N LYS A 211 4.56 7.75 11.15
CA LYS A 211 5.95 7.68 10.68
C LYS A 211 6.80 6.95 11.72
N THR A 212 6.80 5.64 11.58
CA THR A 212 7.84 4.73 12.04
C THR A 212 8.29 4.02 10.77
N HIS A 213 9.03 4.72 9.91
CA HIS A 213 9.55 4.04 8.73
C HIS A 213 10.64 3.10 9.20
N VAL A 214 10.42 1.79 9.04
CA VAL A 214 11.44 0.83 9.38
C VAL A 214 12.24 0.51 8.13
N ASN A 215 13.50 0.87 8.24
CA ASN A 215 14.54 0.51 7.30
C ASN A 215 15.09 -0.83 7.75
N SER A 216 14.75 -1.89 7.01
CA SER A 216 15.23 -3.24 7.32
C SER A 216 16.54 -3.51 6.59
N GLN A 217 17.50 -4.16 7.26
CA GLN A 217 18.69 -4.74 6.62
C GLN A 217 18.40 -6.11 5.98
N ASP A 218 17.19 -6.63 6.13
CA ASP A 218 16.69 -7.87 5.55
C ASP A 218 15.43 -7.62 4.72
N ASP A 219 15.07 -8.56 3.84
CA ASP A 219 13.84 -8.44 3.05
C ASP A 219 12.64 -8.50 4.01
N LEU A 220 11.66 -7.60 3.83
CA LEU A 220 10.40 -7.61 4.56
C LEU A 220 9.57 -8.84 4.18
N GLU A 221 9.06 -9.51 5.20
CA GLU A 221 8.04 -10.54 5.12
C GLU A 221 6.69 -10.01 5.62
N LEU A 222 5.59 -10.71 5.28
CA LEU A 222 4.26 -10.31 5.75
C LEU A 222 4.17 -10.31 7.27
N ASP A 223 4.83 -11.30 7.89
CA ASP A 223 4.86 -11.50 9.33
C ASP A 223 5.68 -10.42 10.05
N ASP A 224 6.42 -9.55 9.33
CA ASP A 224 7.10 -8.39 9.92
C ASP A 224 6.17 -7.17 10.04
N LEU A 225 5.08 -7.12 9.26
CA LEU A 225 4.18 -5.98 9.21
C LEU A 225 3.14 -6.00 10.33
N PHE A 226 3.60 -5.80 11.58
CA PHE A 226 2.72 -5.72 12.74
C PHE A 226 3.19 -4.71 13.78
N VAL A 227 2.26 -4.31 14.64
CA VAL A 227 2.53 -3.56 15.87
C VAL A 227 2.89 -4.58 16.95
N GLY A 228 3.94 -4.33 17.73
CA GLY A 228 4.30 -5.21 18.84
C GLY A 228 3.17 -5.35 19.87
N ASP A 229 3.22 -6.37 20.72
CA ASP A 229 2.24 -6.50 21.80
C ASP A 229 2.62 -5.54 22.94
N PRO A 230 1.81 -4.50 23.24
CA PRO A 230 2.11 -3.60 24.35
C PRO A 230 2.09 -4.30 25.72
N ASN A 231 1.52 -5.50 25.81
CA ASN A 231 1.46 -6.31 27.03
C ASN A 231 2.54 -7.41 27.09
N ASP A 232 3.23 -7.68 25.98
CA ASP A 232 4.36 -8.61 25.93
C ASP A 232 5.56 -7.96 25.21
N PRO A 233 6.53 -7.39 25.96
CA PRO A 233 7.69 -6.72 25.37
C PRO A 233 8.65 -7.67 24.62
N ASN A 234 8.38 -8.98 24.59
CA ASN A 234 9.12 -9.93 23.76
C ASN A 234 8.53 -10.07 22.34
N VAL A 235 7.31 -9.56 22.13
CA VAL A 235 6.66 -9.50 20.81
C VAL A 235 6.94 -8.13 20.22
N MET A 236 8.16 -7.97 19.70
CA MET A 236 8.57 -6.75 19.02
C MET A 236 8.00 -6.77 17.60
N GLY A 237 7.00 -5.94 17.35
CA GLY A 237 6.53 -5.64 16.00
C GLY A 237 7.31 -4.49 15.39
N MET A 238 7.29 -4.42 14.07
CA MET A 238 8.03 -3.41 13.32
C MET A 238 7.53 -1.98 13.61
N PHE A 239 6.24 -1.81 13.95
CA PHE A 239 5.66 -0.51 14.26
C PHE A 239 5.44 -0.34 15.78
N ASN A 240 6.51 -0.18 16.56
CA ASN A 240 6.40 0.03 18.01
C ASN A 240 6.18 1.51 18.36
N PRO A 241 5.02 1.92 18.92
CA PRO A 241 4.78 3.30 19.31
C PRO A 241 5.56 3.75 20.55
N GLU A 242 6.13 2.83 21.33
CA GLU A 242 6.82 3.09 22.59
C GLU A 242 8.36 3.06 22.51
N ASP A 243 8.95 3.13 21.30
CA ASP A 243 10.40 3.29 21.19
C ASP A 243 10.80 4.65 21.79
N GLU A 244 11.24 4.64 23.06
CA GLU A 244 11.47 5.85 23.87
C GLU A 244 12.58 6.76 23.28
N ASP A 245 13.43 6.20 22.42
CA ASP A 245 14.52 6.90 21.76
C ASP A 245 14.09 7.64 20.47
N GLU A 246 12.99 7.23 19.81
CA GLU A 246 12.43 7.90 18.62
C GLU A 246 10.88 7.82 18.64
N PRO A 247 10.18 8.81 19.22
CA PRO A 247 8.72 8.81 19.26
C PRO A 247 8.15 8.83 17.84
N ALA A 248 7.11 8.03 17.60
CA ALA A 248 6.44 7.99 16.31
C ALA A 248 5.98 9.39 15.88
N GLU A 249 6.44 9.85 14.72
CA GLU A 249 5.95 11.09 14.11
C GLU A 249 4.55 10.85 13.55
N ILE A 250 3.60 11.74 13.83
CA ILE A 250 2.23 11.63 13.34
C ILE A 250 1.97 12.77 12.36
N GLU A 251 1.47 12.40 11.18
CA GLU A 251 1.00 13.35 10.16
C GLU A 251 -0.43 13.00 9.75
N TRP A 252 -1.24 14.02 9.50
CA TRP A 252 -2.62 13.88 9.06
C TRP A 252 -2.75 14.39 7.64
N PHE A 253 -3.57 13.70 6.85
CA PHE A 253 -3.87 14.05 5.47
C PHE A 253 -5.36 13.87 5.21
N LEU A 254 -5.95 14.80 4.46
CA LEU A 254 -7.27 14.61 3.87
C LEU A 254 -7.09 14.07 2.45
N ILE A 255 -7.75 12.96 2.13
CA ILE A 255 -7.75 12.36 0.79
C ILE A 255 -9.17 12.27 0.25
N GLN A 256 -9.34 12.50 -1.06
CA GLN A 256 -10.66 12.52 -1.71
C GLN A 256 -10.55 12.30 -3.23
N ASP A 257 -11.25 11.31 -3.81
CA ASP A 257 -11.14 11.04 -5.26
C ASP A 257 -11.77 12.18 -6.08
N ARG A 258 -11.12 12.55 -7.18
CA ARG A 258 -11.65 13.51 -8.16
C ARG A 258 -12.09 12.75 -9.40
N LEU A 259 -13.41 12.65 -9.59
CA LEU A 259 -14.04 11.74 -10.56
C LEU A 259 -13.90 12.19 -12.02
N ASN A 260 -13.32 13.38 -12.30
CA ASN A 260 -13.16 13.93 -13.64
C ASN A 260 -11.84 13.54 -14.37
N GLY A 261 -11.02 12.64 -13.79
CA GLY A 261 -9.92 11.97 -14.49
C GLY A 261 -8.64 12.79 -14.66
N GLN A 262 -8.50 13.91 -13.95
CA GLN A 262 -7.19 14.54 -13.72
C GLN A 262 -6.59 13.88 -12.46
N PRO A 263 -5.30 13.48 -12.44
CA PRO A 263 -4.62 13.15 -11.19
C PRO A 263 -4.85 14.30 -10.22
N GLY A 264 -5.43 14.00 -9.07
CA GLY A 264 -5.96 15.03 -8.18
C GLY A 264 -4.88 15.65 -7.31
N GLU A 265 -5.13 16.86 -6.81
CA GLU A 265 -4.42 17.43 -5.66
C GLU A 265 -4.70 16.65 -4.34
N ASN A 266 -5.51 15.59 -4.43
CA ASN A 266 -6.09 14.82 -3.34
C ASN A 266 -5.52 13.39 -3.23
N GLU A 267 -4.41 13.13 -3.92
CA GLU A 267 -3.60 11.93 -3.78
C GLU A 267 -2.50 12.20 -2.75
N LEU A 268 -2.33 11.30 -1.78
CA LEU A 268 -1.21 11.41 -0.85
C LEU A 268 0.00 10.70 -1.47
N GLY A 269 0.93 11.49 -2.01
CA GLY A 269 2.25 11.01 -2.43
C GLY A 269 3.27 11.23 -1.31
N GLN A 270 3.64 10.16 -0.62
CA GLN A 270 4.69 10.20 0.41
C GLN A 270 6.02 9.70 -0.15
N GLU A 271 7.06 10.52 -0.05
CA GLU A 271 8.43 10.06 -0.27
C GLU A 271 8.96 9.36 0.99
N LEU A 272 9.30 8.08 0.84
CA LEU A 272 9.92 7.26 1.84
C LEU A 272 11.41 7.21 1.55
N ALA A 273 12.18 7.91 2.38
CA ALA A 273 13.62 7.87 2.30
C ALA A 273 14.11 6.46 2.68
N ALA A 274 14.97 5.90 1.82
CA ALA A 274 15.72 4.69 2.12
C ALA A 274 17.21 5.03 2.19
N GLY A 275 17.87 4.55 3.23
CA GLY A 275 19.32 4.47 3.35
C GLY A 275 19.94 3.54 2.32
N ALA A 276 21.26 3.69 2.11
CA ALA A 276 22.00 2.97 1.08
C ALA A 276 22.06 1.44 1.29
N ASP A 277 21.90 0.98 2.53
CA ASP A 277 21.98 -0.43 2.92
C ASP A 277 20.61 -1.05 3.21
N ASP A 278 19.53 -0.27 3.08
CA ASP A 278 18.19 -0.73 3.39
C ASP A 278 17.68 -1.67 2.30
N LYS A 279 16.99 -2.72 2.71
CA LYS A 279 16.36 -3.71 1.83
C LYS A 279 14.84 -3.59 1.79
N GLY A 280 14.24 -2.79 2.65
CA GLY A 280 12.80 -2.55 2.66
C GLY A 280 12.44 -1.27 3.37
N VAL A 281 11.30 -0.69 2.96
CA VAL A 281 10.64 0.42 3.67
C VAL A 281 9.21 0.01 3.97
N ALA A 282 8.72 0.40 5.14
CA ALA A 282 7.35 0.14 5.55
C ALA A 282 6.77 1.31 6.33
N PHE A 283 5.44 1.44 6.33
CA PHE A 283 4.71 2.49 7.05
C PHE A 283 3.36 1.96 7.54
N ARG A 284 2.78 2.71 8.46
CA ARG A 284 1.44 2.46 8.99
C ARG A 284 0.54 3.67 8.75
N PHE A 285 -0.62 3.42 8.15
CA PHE A 285 -1.74 4.37 8.08
C PHE A 285 -2.91 3.88 8.92
N GLU A 286 -3.60 4.82 9.56
CA GLU A 286 -4.94 4.63 10.09
C GLU A 286 -5.91 5.50 9.29
N PHE A 287 -7.08 4.96 8.93
CA PHE A 287 -8.07 5.65 8.11
C PHE A 287 -9.39 5.84 8.84
N PHE A 288 -9.97 7.03 8.65
CA PHE A 288 -11.21 7.44 9.30
C PHE A 288 -12.11 8.12 8.29
N ASN A 289 -13.43 7.98 8.47
CA ASN A 289 -14.40 8.75 7.69
C ASN A 289 -14.23 10.25 7.97
N TYR A 290 -14.40 11.10 6.95
CA TYR A 290 -14.56 12.53 7.14
C TYR A 290 -16.03 12.85 7.46
N THR A 291 -16.28 13.61 8.53
CA THR A 291 -17.64 14.02 8.93
C THR A 291 -17.88 15.52 8.91
N GLY A 292 -16.90 16.28 8.39
CA GLY A 292 -17.00 17.72 8.26
C GLY A 292 -17.89 18.17 7.08
N PRO A 293 -17.95 19.48 6.84
CA PRO A 293 -18.76 20.05 5.76
C PRO A 293 -18.17 19.74 4.38
N PHE A 294 -19.08 19.53 3.42
CA PHE A 294 -18.74 19.49 1.99
C PHE A 294 -19.30 20.72 1.28
N ASP A 295 -18.64 21.14 0.20
CA ASP A 295 -19.21 22.07 -0.75
C ASP A 295 -20.47 21.46 -1.41
N ALA A 296 -21.55 22.23 -1.44
CA ALA A 296 -22.85 21.73 -1.87
C ALA A 296 -23.00 21.57 -3.40
N GLU A 297 -22.10 22.17 -4.19
CA GLU A 297 -22.13 22.12 -5.66
C GLU A 297 -21.28 20.97 -6.19
N ASN A 298 -20.06 20.80 -5.69
CA ASN A 298 -19.08 19.86 -6.24
C ASN A 298 -18.72 18.69 -5.31
N HIS A 299 -19.18 18.72 -4.04
CA HIS A 299 -18.87 17.74 -3.00
C HIS A 299 -17.39 17.72 -2.55
N GLU A 300 -16.66 18.81 -2.72
CA GLU A 300 -15.30 18.96 -2.20
C GLU A 300 -15.33 19.07 -0.66
N ALA A 301 -14.45 18.36 0.04
CA ALA A 301 -14.37 18.44 1.49
C ALA A 301 -13.76 19.77 1.95
N LEU A 302 -14.33 20.37 3.01
CA LEU A 302 -13.96 21.70 3.50
C LEU A 302 -13.50 21.64 4.97
N PRO A 303 -12.38 20.95 5.30
CA PRO A 303 -11.91 20.85 6.68
C PRO A 303 -11.46 22.20 7.25
N ASP A 304 -11.64 22.42 8.55
CA ASP A 304 -11.13 23.59 9.27
C ASP A 304 -9.65 23.42 9.67
N GLY A 305 -8.80 23.12 8.68
CA GLY A 305 -7.35 22.99 8.82
C GLY A 305 -6.76 21.66 8.33
N ASP A 306 -5.48 21.45 8.63
CA ASP A 306 -4.70 20.29 8.16
C ASP A 306 -4.71 19.10 9.16
N ILE A 307 -5.44 19.23 10.27
CA ILE A 307 -5.56 18.22 11.32
C ILE A 307 -7.04 18.10 11.66
N PRO A 308 -7.59 16.87 11.78
CA PRO A 308 -9.01 16.69 12.06
C PRO A 308 -9.43 17.33 13.38
N LEU A 309 -10.48 18.14 13.34
CA LEU A 309 -11.23 18.49 14.54
C LEU A 309 -12.04 17.29 15.04
N PRO A 310 -12.35 17.19 16.35
CA PRO A 310 -13.15 16.08 16.89
C PRO A 310 -14.49 15.86 16.18
N GLU A 311 -15.11 16.92 15.66
CA GLU A 311 -16.36 16.88 14.89
C GLU A 311 -16.19 16.47 13.42
N GLU A 312 -14.98 16.54 12.88
CA GLU A 312 -14.64 16.16 11.50
C GLU A 312 -14.04 14.75 11.40
N LEU A 313 -13.65 14.17 12.55
CA LEU A 313 -13.13 12.81 12.67
C LEU A 313 -14.28 11.82 12.87
N GLY A 314 -14.60 11.09 11.80
CA GLY A 314 -15.62 10.07 11.79
C GLY A 314 -15.15 8.71 12.33
N SER A 315 -15.95 7.70 12.04
CA SER A 315 -15.67 6.31 12.43
C SER A 315 -14.36 5.82 11.82
N TYR A 316 -13.63 5.02 12.61
CA TYR A 316 -12.46 4.28 12.16
C TYR A 316 -12.86 3.24 11.11
N ILE A 317 -12.11 3.19 10.01
CA ILE A 317 -12.36 2.28 8.89
C ILE A 317 -11.44 1.05 8.99
N GLY A 318 -10.15 1.31 9.19
CA GLY A 318 -9.09 0.29 9.16
C GLY A 318 -7.71 0.91 9.29
N ALA A 319 -6.70 0.05 9.44
CA ALA A 319 -5.31 0.45 9.41
C ALA A 319 -4.52 -0.42 8.44
N GLN A 320 -3.69 0.21 7.62
CA GLN A 320 -2.81 -0.46 6.67
C GLN A 320 -1.38 -0.36 7.16
N MET A 321 -0.77 -1.51 7.42
CA MET A 321 0.68 -1.63 7.49
C MET A 321 1.12 -2.12 6.12
N ALA A 322 1.92 -1.32 5.44
CA ALA A 322 2.36 -1.64 4.10
C ALA A 322 3.85 -1.43 3.95
N GLY A 323 4.45 -2.20 3.04
CA GLY A 323 5.86 -2.07 2.75
C GLY A 323 6.22 -2.56 1.37
N VAL A 324 7.47 -2.28 1.00
CA VAL A 324 8.05 -2.73 -0.26
C VAL A 324 9.52 -3.08 -0.04
N ASN A 325 9.96 -4.17 -0.66
CA ASN A 325 11.37 -4.54 -0.70
C ASN A 325 12.10 -3.77 -1.80
N LEU A 326 13.22 -3.17 -1.43
CA LEU A 326 14.02 -2.27 -2.27
C LEU A 326 14.95 -3.06 -3.19
N PHE A 327 15.07 -2.60 -4.43
CA PHE A 327 16.15 -3.05 -5.30
C PHE A 327 17.34 -2.10 -5.18
N ASN A 328 18.38 -2.55 -4.51
CA ASN A 328 19.64 -1.82 -4.45
C ASN A 328 20.42 -2.01 -5.76
N ALA A 329 21.07 -0.94 -6.22
CA ALA A 329 22.01 -1.04 -7.34
C ALA A 329 23.09 -2.06 -6.96
N VAL A 330 23.19 -3.16 -7.72
CA VAL A 330 24.33 -4.07 -7.58
C VAL A 330 25.58 -3.26 -7.92
N PRO A 331 26.55 -3.07 -7.00
CA PRO A 331 27.78 -2.35 -7.33
C PRO A 331 28.47 -3.11 -8.46
N GLU A 332 28.73 -2.44 -9.59
CA GLU A 332 29.34 -3.10 -10.74
C GLU A 332 30.66 -3.78 -10.34
N PRO A 333 30.91 -5.04 -10.74
CA PRO A 333 32.21 -5.68 -10.56
C PRO A 333 33.34 -5.07 -11.43
N ALA A 334 33.07 -3.99 -12.17
CA ALA A 334 33.97 -3.41 -13.15
C ALA A 334 35.22 -2.73 -12.54
N THR A 335 35.17 -2.27 -11.29
CA THR A 335 36.31 -1.59 -10.65
C THR A 335 37.44 -2.56 -10.28
N CYS A 336 37.11 -3.81 -9.95
CA CYS A 336 38.10 -4.86 -9.67
C CYS A 336 38.74 -5.41 -10.96
N GLY A 337 37.98 -5.54 -12.05
CA GLY A 337 38.49 -6.05 -13.34
C GLY A 337 39.51 -5.11 -14.00
N LEU A 338 39.26 -3.81 -13.97
CA LEU A 338 40.15 -2.81 -14.59
C LEU A 338 41.43 -2.58 -13.77
N ALA A 339 41.38 -2.69 -12.44
CA ALA A 339 42.57 -2.64 -11.59
C ALA A 339 43.50 -3.84 -11.82
N VAL A 340 42.94 -5.04 -11.99
CA VAL A 340 43.70 -6.26 -12.29
C VAL A 340 44.31 -6.22 -13.70
N LEU A 341 43.55 -5.75 -14.71
CA LEU A 341 44.08 -5.58 -16.07
C LEU A 341 45.15 -4.48 -16.16
N GLY A 342 45.01 -3.39 -15.39
CA GLY A 342 46.02 -2.33 -15.29
C GLY A 342 47.34 -2.81 -14.67
N LEU A 343 47.28 -3.65 -13.63
CA LEU A 343 48.47 -4.23 -12.99
C LEU A 343 49.17 -5.26 -13.89
N ILE A 344 48.42 -6.06 -14.66
CA ILE A 344 49.00 -7.01 -15.63
C ILE A 344 49.66 -6.28 -16.82
N ALA A 345 49.08 -5.17 -17.28
CA ALA A 345 49.66 -4.35 -18.35
C ALA A 345 50.96 -3.64 -17.90
N LEU A 346 51.05 -3.20 -16.64
CA LEU A 346 52.26 -2.61 -16.06
C LEU A 346 53.37 -3.66 -15.82
N ALA A 347 53.01 -4.90 -15.47
CA ALA A 347 53.96 -6.00 -15.31
C ALA A 347 54.53 -6.51 -16.64
N ARG A 348 53.76 -6.50 -17.73
CA ARG A 348 54.23 -6.87 -19.07
C ARG A 348 55.11 -5.81 -19.75
N ARG A 349 55.01 -4.54 -19.34
CA ARG A 349 55.82 -3.44 -19.91
C ARG A 349 57.21 -3.30 -19.26
N ARG A 350 57.50 -4.09 -18.21
CA ARG A 350 58.78 -4.11 -17.49
C ARG A 350 59.63 -5.37 -17.75
N ARG A 351 59.30 -6.17 -18.76
CA ARG A 351 60.15 -7.30 -19.23
C ARG A 351 60.73 -7.02 -20.60
#